data_AF-A0A1J5NXV6-F1
#
_entry.id   AF-A0A1J5NXV6-F1
#
_cell.length_a   1.000
_cell.length_b   1.000
_cell.length_c   1.000
_cell.angle_alpha   90.00
_cell.angle_beta   90.00
_cell.angle_gamma   90.00
#
_symmetry.space_group_name_H-M   'P 1'
#
loop_
_entity.id
_entity.type
_entity.pdbx_description
1 polymer ?
#
loop_
_entity_poly.entity_id
_entity_poly.type
_entity_poly.pdbx_seq_one_letter_code
_entity_poly.pdbx_strand_id
1 'polypeptide(L)' 'MPILEQLELQAHRAQLETDVMRLVEKYLAISEWDVPEIDEPLANRLIIAAIRQALDRIEKALPKSPPTQAP' A
#
# COMPACT_ATOMS: atom_id res chain seq x y z
N MET A 1 -3.71 -26.60 3.52
CA MET A 1 -2.81 -26.21 2.42
C MET A 1 -3.10 -24.77 2.08
N PRO A 2 -2.13 -23.85 2.08
CA PRO A 2 -2.33 -22.53 1.50
C PRO A 2 -2.68 -22.70 0.02
N ILE A 3 -3.62 -21.88 -0.47
CA ILE A 3 -3.97 -21.85 -1.89
C ILE A 3 -2.80 -21.16 -2.63
N LEU A 4 -2.49 -21.59 -3.86
CA LEU A 4 -1.30 -21.17 -4.63
C LEU A 4 -1.05 -19.65 -4.59
N GLU A 5 -2.11 -18.86 -4.72
CA GLU A 5 -2.07 -17.40 -4.73
C GLU A 5 -1.51 -16.81 -3.42
N GLN A 6 -1.77 -17.46 -2.27
CA GLN A 6 -1.24 -17.02 -0.98
C GLN A 6 0.27 -17.26 -0.89
N LEU A 7 0.76 -18.36 -1.48
CA LEU A 7 2.18 -18.70 -1.50
C LEU A 7 2.95 -17.75 -2.44
N GLU A 8 2.40 -17.46 -3.61
CA GLU A 8 2.96 -16.48 -4.55
C GLU A 8 3.01 -15.08 -3.92
N LEU A 9 1.94 -14.64 -3.26
CA LEU A 9 1.95 -13.35 -2.57
C LEU A 9 2.96 -13.31 -1.42
N GLN A 10 3.12 -14.41 -0.68
CA GLN A 10 4.15 -14.50 0.37
C GLN A 10 5.56 -14.36 -0.22
N ALA A 11 5.83 -14.95 -1.39
CA ALA A 11 7.11 -14.82 -2.08
C ALA A 11 7.38 -13.37 -2.54
N HIS A 12 6.34 -12.61 -2.88
CA HIS A 12 6.44 -11.22 -3.32
C HIS A 12 6.32 -10.18 -2.19
N ARG A 13 6.16 -10.61 -0.93
CA ARG A 13 5.87 -9.70 0.19
C ARG A 13 6.92 -8.59 0.36
N ALA A 14 8.20 -8.93 0.27
CA ALA A 14 9.27 -7.94 0.39
C ALA A 14 9.27 -6.92 -0.76
N GLN A 15 8.89 -7.36 -1.97
CA GLN A 15 8.76 -6.47 -3.12
C GLN A 15 7.56 -5.53 -2.93
N LEU A 16 6.43 -6.03 -2.45
CA LEU A 16 5.26 -5.22 -2.12
C LEU A 16 5.60 -4.15 -1.07
N GLU A 17 6.31 -4.51 -0.01
CA GLU A 17 6.75 -3.56 1.03
C GLU A 17 7.68 -2.47 0.44
N THR A 18 8.59 -2.85 -0.46
CA THR A 18 9.47 -1.92 -1.17
C THR A 18 8.67 -0.94 -2.04
N ASP A 19 7.67 -1.43 -2.75
CA ASP A 19 6.86 -0.58 -3.63
C ASP A 19 5.98 0.39 -2.84
N VAL A 20 5.46 -0.03 -1.68
CA VAL A 20 4.77 0.87 -0.74
C VAL A 20 5.72 1.93 -0.19
N MET A 21 6.97 1.58 0.15
CA MET A 21 7.97 2.56 0.58
C MET A 21 8.25 3.60 -0.51
N ARG A 22 8.42 3.17 -1.76
CA ARG A 22 8.61 4.08 -2.90
C ARG A 22 7.43 5.03 -3.10
N LEU A 23 6.21 4.61 -2.78
CA LEU A 23 5.06 5.52 -2.79
C LEU A 23 5.18 6.58 -1.70
N VAL A 24 5.64 6.24 -0.50
CA VAL A 24 5.89 7.21 0.57
C VAL A 24 6.91 8.25 0.12
N GLU A 25 8.08 7.80 -0.33
CA GLU A 25 9.17 8.67 -0.82
C GLU A 25 8.70 9.58 -1.95
N LYS A 26 7.96 9.03 -2.93
CA LYS A 26 7.40 9.80 -4.05
C LYS A 26 6.51 10.95 -3.57
N TYR A 27 5.61 10.70 -2.61
CA TYR A 27 4.68 11.74 -2.15
C TYR A 27 5.33 12.73 -1.18
N LEU A 28 6.40 12.35 -0.47
CA LEU A 28 7.25 13.32 0.22
C LEU A 28 7.89 14.30 -0.77
N ALA A 29 8.52 13.79 -1.84
CA ALA A 29 9.15 14.61 -2.87
C ALA A 29 8.15 15.51 -3.62
N ILE A 30 6.96 14.99 -3.97
CA ILE A 30 5.89 15.80 -4.61
C ILE A 30 5.44 16.95 -3.70
N SER A 31 5.44 16.73 -2.39
CA SER A 31 5.05 17.73 -1.40
C SER A 31 6.19 18.69 -1.03
N GLU A 32 7.39 18.50 -1.59
CA GLU A 32 8.63 19.18 -1.21
C GLU A 32 8.93 19.01 0.30
N TRP A 33 8.59 17.83 0.84
CA TRP A 33 8.75 17.49 2.26
C TRP A 33 10.00 16.67 2.57
N ASP A 34 10.81 16.38 1.56
CA ASP A 34 12.07 15.66 1.62
C ASP A 34 13.26 16.59 1.95
N VAL A 35 13.04 17.54 2.87
CA VAL A 35 14.04 18.54 3.30
C VAL A 35 14.18 18.58 4.83
N PRO A 36 15.36 18.98 5.37
CA PRO A 36 15.64 18.93 6.82
C PRO A 36 14.71 19.76 7.71
N GLU A 37 14.05 20.78 7.17
CA GLU A 37 13.19 21.72 7.90
C GLU A 37 11.81 21.13 8.23
N ILE A 38 11.44 20.01 7.61
CA ILE A 38 10.15 19.36 7.80
C ILE A 38 10.23 18.36 8.95
N ASP A 39 9.16 18.28 9.74
CA ASP A 39 8.95 17.18 10.69
C ASP A 39 8.70 15.88 9.89
N GLU A 40 9.79 15.24 9.48
CA GLU A 40 9.79 13.99 8.71
C GLU A 40 8.94 12.89 9.39
N PRO A 41 9.03 12.66 10.71
CA PRO A 41 8.11 11.73 11.39
C PRO A 41 6.63 12.07 11.20
N LEU A 42 6.24 13.35 11.25
CA LEU A 42 4.86 13.75 10.99
C LEU A 42 4.48 13.57 9.52
N ALA A 43 5.35 13.99 8.60
CA ALA A 43 5.15 13.82 7.16
C ALA A 43 4.93 12.35 6.78
N ASN A 44 5.79 11.46 7.29
CA ASN A 44 5.65 10.00 7.12
C ASN A 44 4.30 9.48 7.61
N ARG A 45 3.83 9.92 8.80
CA ARG A 45 2.51 9.54 9.33
C ARG A 45 1.36 10.01 8.44
N LEU A 46 1.43 11.24 7.92
CA LEU A 46 0.41 11.81 7.04
C LEU A 46 0.33 11.04 5.71
N ILE A 47 1.47 10.77 5.08
CA ILE A 47 1.51 10.03 3.80
C ILE A 47 1.01 8.60 3.98
N ILE A 48 1.43 7.88 5.03
CA ILE A 48 0.95 6.52 5.31
C ILE A 48 -0.57 6.52 5.56
N ALA A 49 -1.11 7.50 6.28
CA ALA A 49 -2.54 7.62 6.50
C ALA A 49 -3.31 7.84 5.18
N ALA A 50 -2.77 8.67 4.28
CA ALA A 50 -3.35 8.89 2.96
C ALA A 50 -3.30 7.63 2.09
N ILE A 51 -2.19 6.88 2.09
CA ILE A 51 -2.07 5.60 1.37
C ILE A 51 -3.12 4.59 1.87
N ARG A 52 -3.32 4.47 3.19
CA ARG A 52 -4.36 3.60 3.76
C ARG A 52 -5.77 4.00 3.29
N GLN A 53 -6.10 5.28 3.32
CA GLN A 53 -7.39 5.76 2.81
C GLN A 53 -7.57 5.49 1.31
N ALA A 54 -6.49 5.59 0.52
CA ALA A 54 -6.53 5.25 -0.90
C ALA A 54 -6.80 3.75 -1.11
N LEU A 55 -6.15 2.88 -0.33
CA LEU A 55 -6.39 1.44 -0.34
C LEU A 55 -7.86 1.12 0.01
N ASP A 56 -8.41 1.72 1.06
CA ASP A 56 -9.82 1.53 1.45
C ASP A 56 -10.79 1.92 0.32
N ARG A 57 -10.47 2.98 -0.44
CA ARG A 57 -11.29 3.42 -1.57
C ARG A 57 -11.16 2.49 -2.77
N ILE A 58 -9.95 2.04 -3.07
CA ILE A 58 -9.67 1.09 -4.16
C ILE A 58 -10.36 -0.24 -3.88
N GLU A 59 -10.27 -0.77 -2.66
CA GLU A 59 -10.95 -2.01 -2.27
C GLU A 59 -12.45 -1.95 -2.51
N LYS A 60 -13.09 -0.82 -2.16
CA LYS A 60 -14.52 -0.59 -2.41
C LYS A 60 -14.87 -0.48 -3.90
N ALA A 61 -13.92 -0.04 -4.73
CA ALA A 61 -14.10 0.11 -6.17
C ALA A 61 -13.79 -1.16 -6.97
N LEU A 62 -12.96 -2.06 -6.43
CA LEU A 62 -12.67 -3.34 -7.06
C LEU A 62 -13.93 -4.22 -7.10
N PRO A 63 -14.14 -4.97 -8.19
CA PRO A 63 -15.23 -5.94 -8.25
C PRO A 63 -15.11 -6.91 -7.08
N LYS A 64 -16.18 -7.08 -6.31
CA LYS A 64 -16.24 -8.18 -5.35
C LYS A 64 -16.18 -9.48 -6.15
N SER A 65 -15.25 -10.37 -5.82
CA SER A 65 -15.23 -11.70 -6.41
C SER A 65 -16.62 -12.32 -6.27
N PRO A 66 -17.16 -12.96 -7.33
CA PRO A 66 -18.39 -13.72 -7.18
C PRO A 66 -18.20 -14.74 -6.06
N PRO A 67 -19.23 -15.03 -5.24
CA PRO A 67 -19.12 -16.08 -4.25
C PRO A 67 -18.63 -17.33 -4.96
N THR A 68 -17.55 -17.92 -4.45
CA THR A 68 -17.05 -19.23 -4.88
C THR A 68 -18.24 -20.17 -4.88
N GLN A 69 -18.72 -20.53 -6.07
CA GLN A 69 -19.68 -21.63 -6.19
C GLN A 69 -18.90 -22.86 -5.76
N ALA A 70 -19.12 -23.28 -4.51
CA ALA A 70 -18.68 -24.58 -4.05
C ALA A 70 -19.37 -25.64 -4.93
N PRO A 71 -18.65 -26.67 -5.41
CA PRO A 71 -19.27 -27.81 -6.08
C PRO A 71 -20.21 -28.56 -5.14
#